data_AF-A0A813IKE4-F1
#
_entry.id   AF-A0A813IKE4-F1
#
_cell.length_a   1.000
_cell.length_b   1.000
_cell.length_c   1.000
_cell.angle_alpha   90.00
_cell.angle_beta   90.00
_cell.angle_gamma   90.00
#
_symmetry.space_group_name_H-M   'P 1'
#
loop_
_entity.id
_entity.type
_entity.pdbx_description
1 polymer ?
#
loop_
_entity_poly.entity_id
_entity_poly.type
_entity_poly.pdbx_seq_one_letter_code
_entity_poly.pdbx_strand_id
1 'polypeptide(L)'
;MSWLLSTSSFRDPASLQLGSSIRFMEDAGAAKLLTVEALELAITHNEADLMAYKLRKQELGEPLSSFCRGYEFSGSSAGRNIELIYQKATAAGSKCGLASAVQACFQSGTAVKHVLICSGFFVAHDRAGAPSPGLAAGSCETDGPLGALALLRAFASRGVLVSLFCDAHTGPVIAAGYAAMMDHFVQTDGQMAETLRQFSRCLPLVTDRPVLREDISALQQLLLEAFPGADGQLDSSPARCARLVLNLKKSLQLAWGEGLCEIDCLFAIERLGAPYRNIRGQDKSSQTEPIDCLWPLADLVLPAGLSAQAVAAATAYAAENKIVASTVAVLRRAAGVTPDAVTLGIGDGGNEVGMGRVVLLESMADMRPDGDEFAAMSVNGCYRSCDHLIVATVSNWAGNAFELAAEVLLGPSARVPYLGRLALADLEQKLLKAIMASPFPSAVDGKYPELPDSVDGMSFEACHRPLYDLLVELSRS
;
A
#
# COMPACT_ATOMS: atom_id res chain seq x y z
N MET A 1 -63.09 -37.57 -40.25
CA MET A 1 -61.84 -38.32 -40.03
C MET A 1 -60.76 -37.27 -39.71
N SER A 2 -60.50 -37.03 -38.43
CA SER A 2 -59.27 -37.46 -37.71
C SER A 2 -58.07 -36.59 -38.10
N TRP A 3 -57.55 -35.63 -37.32
CA TRP A 3 -57.01 -35.54 -35.93
C TRP A 3 -55.52 -35.06 -36.06
N LEU A 4 -55.09 -34.14 -35.18
CA LEU A 4 -53.72 -33.97 -34.59
C LEU A 4 -52.61 -33.33 -35.47
N LEU A 5 -51.77 -32.35 -35.08
CA LEU A 5 -51.34 -31.67 -33.83
C LEU A 5 -50.83 -30.25 -34.22
N SER A 6 -51.15 -29.16 -33.51
CA SER A 6 -50.46 -28.56 -32.33
C SER A 6 -49.03 -28.03 -32.64
N THR A 7 -48.54 -26.85 -32.24
CA THR A 7 -48.98 -25.70 -31.43
C THR A 7 -48.04 -24.53 -31.78
N SER A 8 -48.53 -23.30 -31.92
CA SER A 8 -47.68 -22.10 -31.80
C SER A 8 -48.35 -21.09 -30.86
N SER A 9 -47.90 -21.12 -29.61
CA SER A 9 -48.20 -20.12 -28.60
C SER A 9 -47.57 -18.77 -28.99
N PHE A 10 -48.40 -17.72 -28.94
CA PHE A 10 -47.98 -16.32 -28.94
C PHE A 10 -46.83 -16.10 -27.94
N ARG A 11 -45.67 -15.62 -28.43
CA ARG A 11 -44.62 -15.04 -27.57
C ARG A 11 -44.97 -13.59 -27.31
N ASP A 12 -45.11 -13.28 -26.03
CA ASP A 12 -45.19 -11.94 -25.44
C ASP A 12 -43.89 -11.16 -25.74
N PRO A 13 -43.94 -9.92 -26.29
CA PRO A 13 -42.73 -9.13 -26.56
C PRO A 13 -42.01 -8.59 -25.31
N ALA A 14 -42.58 -8.74 -24.11
CA ALA A 14 -42.04 -8.10 -22.90
C ALA A 14 -40.85 -8.85 -22.24
N SER A 15 -40.51 -10.07 -22.66
CA SER A 15 -39.45 -10.87 -22.01
C SER A 15 -38.06 -10.76 -22.64
N LEU A 16 -37.87 -9.90 -23.66
CA LEU A 16 -36.61 -9.82 -24.44
C LEU A 16 -35.67 -8.66 -24.06
N GLN A 17 -36.06 -7.76 -23.15
CA GLN A 17 -35.22 -6.60 -22.77
C GLN A 17 -34.53 -6.72 -21.40
N LEU A 18 -35.03 -7.55 -20.48
CA LEU A 18 -34.38 -7.75 -19.19
C LEU A 18 -33.15 -8.67 -19.28
N GLY A 19 -33.19 -9.71 -20.11
CA GLY A 19 -32.07 -10.65 -20.26
C GLY A 19 -30.85 -10.08 -21.00
N SER A 20 -31.05 -9.15 -21.93
CA SER A 20 -29.94 -8.48 -22.62
C SER A 20 -29.28 -7.45 -21.71
N SER A 21 -30.05 -6.61 -21.02
CA SER A 21 -29.48 -5.58 -20.12
C SER A 21 -28.76 -6.20 -18.91
N ILE A 22 -29.25 -7.32 -18.37
CA ILE A 22 -28.56 -8.06 -17.31
C ILE A 22 -27.25 -8.67 -17.84
N ARG A 23 -27.26 -9.32 -19.02
CA ARG A 23 -26.03 -9.82 -19.65
C ARG A 23 -25.04 -8.70 -19.97
N PHE A 24 -25.48 -7.59 -20.57
CA PHE A 24 -24.61 -6.44 -20.83
C PHE A 24 -24.03 -5.82 -19.55
N MET A 25 -24.76 -5.83 -18.43
CA MET A 25 -24.25 -5.36 -17.13
C MET A 25 -23.29 -6.37 -16.48
N GLU A 26 -23.56 -7.68 -16.60
CA GLU A 26 -22.64 -8.75 -16.20
C GLU A 26 -21.35 -8.72 -17.03
N ASP A 27 -21.47 -8.55 -18.35
CA ASP A 27 -20.36 -8.43 -19.30
C ASP A 27 -19.53 -7.16 -19.05
N ALA A 28 -20.16 -6.02 -18.75
CA ALA A 28 -19.45 -4.78 -18.41
C ALA A 28 -18.73 -4.86 -17.05
N GLY A 29 -19.31 -5.57 -16.08
CA GLY A 29 -18.65 -5.87 -14.81
C GLY A 29 -17.44 -6.79 -14.99
N ALA A 30 -17.58 -7.82 -15.84
CA ALA A 30 -16.50 -8.75 -16.18
C ALA A 30 -15.35 -8.04 -16.91
N ALA A 31 -15.65 -7.18 -17.88
CA ALA A 31 -14.64 -6.40 -18.60
C ALA A 31 -13.81 -5.50 -17.65
N LYS A 32 -14.47 -4.79 -16.73
CA LYS A 32 -13.77 -3.96 -15.73
C LYS A 32 -12.85 -4.79 -14.82
N LEU A 33 -13.30 -5.97 -14.38
CA LEU A 33 -12.49 -6.86 -13.55
C LEU A 33 -11.28 -7.39 -14.32
N LEU A 34 -11.42 -7.69 -15.62
CA LEU A 34 -10.32 -8.09 -16.48
C LEU A 34 -9.30 -6.96 -16.67
N THR A 35 -9.75 -5.71 -16.83
CA THR A 35 -8.84 -4.56 -16.88
C THR A 35 -8.07 -4.39 -15.57
N VAL A 36 -8.72 -4.56 -14.41
CA VAL A 36 -8.03 -4.53 -13.12
C VAL A 36 -7.02 -5.67 -12.97
N GLU A 37 -7.38 -6.87 -13.42
CA GLU A 37 -6.45 -8.00 -13.45
C GLU A 37 -5.24 -7.71 -14.34
N ALA A 38 -5.43 -7.03 -15.48
CA ALA A 38 -4.33 -6.62 -16.35
C ALA A 38 -3.36 -5.64 -15.66
N LEU A 39 -3.89 -4.66 -14.92
CA LEU A 39 -3.10 -3.72 -14.11
C LEU A 39 -2.30 -4.47 -13.04
N GLU A 40 -2.93 -5.44 -12.39
CA GLU A 40 -2.30 -6.27 -11.35
C GLU A 40 -1.18 -7.14 -11.90
N LEU A 41 -1.39 -7.72 -13.07
CA LEU A 41 -0.36 -8.49 -13.78
C LEU A 41 0.81 -7.60 -14.23
N ALA A 42 0.56 -6.33 -14.58
CA ALA A 42 1.62 -5.42 -15.01
C ALA A 42 2.61 -5.11 -13.89
N ILE A 43 2.14 -5.03 -12.63
CA ILE A 43 2.98 -4.71 -11.47
C ILE A 43 3.62 -5.94 -10.81
N THR A 44 3.09 -7.15 -11.06
CA THR A 44 3.59 -8.42 -10.48
C THR A 44 4.37 -9.29 -11.47
N HIS A 45 4.05 -9.22 -12.76
CA HIS A 45 4.49 -10.10 -13.85
C HIS A 45 4.66 -11.58 -13.50
N ASN A 46 3.53 -12.27 -13.46
CA ASN A 46 3.48 -13.74 -13.51
C ASN A 46 3.24 -14.19 -14.97
N GLU A 47 4.21 -14.86 -15.59
CA GLU A 47 4.12 -15.32 -16.98
C GLU A 47 2.91 -16.26 -17.22
N ALA A 48 2.63 -17.16 -16.28
CA ALA A 48 1.51 -18.08 -16.38
C ALA A 48 0.16 -17.35 -16.35
N ASP A 49 0.01 -16.37 -15.46
CA ASP A 49 -1.23 -15.59 -15.35
C ASP A 49 -1.40 -14.66 -16.55
N LEU A 50 -0.30 -14.11 -17.08
CA LEU A 50 -0.31 -13.33 -18.32
C LEU A 50 -0.80 -14.16 -19.50
N MET A 51 -0.37 -15.42 -19.62
CA MET A 51 -0.87 -16.32 -20.67
C MET A 51 -2.34 -16.68 -20.46
N ALA A 52 -2.76 -16.96 -19.22
CA ALA A 52 -4.17 -17.22 -18.89
C ALA A 52 -5.07 -16.00 -19.18
N TYR A 53 -4.59 -14.80 -18.89
CA TYR A 53 -5.27 -13.54 -19.22
C TYR A 53 -5.41 -13.38 -20.75
N LYS A 54 -4.33 -13.59 -21.52
CA LYS A 54 -4.36 -13.53 -22.98
C LYS A 54 -5.38 -14.51 -23.58
N LEU A 55 -5.46 -15.74 -23.06
CA LEU A 55 -6.44 -16.74 -23.50
C LEU A 55 -7.87 -16.28 -23.20
N ARG A 56 -8.16 -15.80 -22.00
CA ARG A 56 -9.50 -15.29 -21.64
C ARG A 56 -9.91 -14.10 -22.51
N LYS A 57 -9.00 -13.20 -22.83
CA LYS A 57 -9.28 -12.06 -23.72
C LYS A 57 -9.63 -12.52 -25.15
N GLN A 58 -8.94 -13.55 -25.65
CA GLN A 58 -9.27 -14.18 -26.93
C GLN A 58 -10.65 -14.84 -26.91
N GLU A 59 -11.00 -15.53 -25.82
CA GLU A 59 -12.32 -16.16 -25.64
C GLU A 59 -13.46 -15.13 -25.62
N LEU A 60 -13.21 -13.93 -25.09
CA LEU A 60 -14.16 -12.81 -25.06
C LEU A 60 -14.22 -12.00 -26.37
N GLY A 61 -13.40 -12.36 -27.36
CA GLY A 61 -13.38 -11.69 -28.66
C GLY A 61 -12.79 -10.27 -28.63
N GLU A 62 -12.06 -9.91 -27.58
CA GLU A 62 -11.43 -8.61 -27.48
C GLU A 62 -10.03 -8.61 -28.12
N PRO A 63 -9.66 -7.55 -28.87
CA PRO A 63 -8.35 -7.47 -29.49
C PRO A 63 -7.25 -7.42 -28.41
N LEU A 64 -6.23 -8.28 -28.56
CA LEU A 64 -4.96 -8.11 -27.86
C LEU A 64 -4.34 -6.82 -28.41
N SER A 65 -4.45 -5.70 -27.68
CA SER A 65 -3.64 -4.52 -27.97
C SER A 65 -2.16 -4.92 -27.96
N SER A 66 -1.30 -4.13 -28.59
CA SER A 66 0.15 -4.37 -28.56
C SER A 66 0.61 -4.45 -27.11
N PHE A 67 0.81 -5.66 -26.58
CA PHE A 67 1.33 -5.87 -25.23
C PHE A 67 2.71 -5.22 -25.15
N CYS A 68 2.78 -4.07 -24.46
CA CYS A 68 3.96 -3.21 -24.42
C CYS A 68 5.05 -3.75 -23.49
N ARG A 69 6.28 -3.29 -23.72
CA ARG A 69 7.53 -3.60 -22.98
C ARG A 69 7.48 -3.43 -21.46
N GLY A 70 6.44 -2.79 -20.90
CA GLY A 70 6.36 -2.49 -19.45
C GLY A 70 6.44 -3.73 -18.55
N TYR A 71 5.96 -4.88 -19.01
CA TYR A 71 6.06 -6.15 -18.29
C TYR A 71 7.50 -6.67 -18.14
N GLU A 72 8.43 -6.24 -18.99
CA GLU A 72 9.83 -6.69 -18.94
C GLU A 72 10.55 -6.21 -17.67
N PHE A 73 9.94 -5.31 -16.89
CA PHE A 73 10.52 -4.70 -15.69
C PHE A 73 9.83 -5.12 -14.38
N SER A 74 8.95 -6.14 -14.39
CA SER A 74 8.26 -6.62 -13.20
C SER A 74 8.50 -8.12 -12.95
N GLY A 75 8.26 -8.57 -11.71
CA GLY A 75 8.41 -9.97 -11.35
C GLY A 75 9.85 -10.44 -11.29
N SER A 76 10.09 -11.68 -11.71
CA SER A 76 11.44 -12.26 -11.78
C SER A 76 12.35 -11.50 -12.74
N SER A 77 11.82 -10.76 -13.73
CA SER A 77 12.67 -9.98 -14.64
C SER A 77 13.36 -8.80 -13.96
N ALA A 78 12.79 -8.29 -12.86
CA ALA A 78 13.40 -7.31 -11.97
C ALA A 78 14.18 -7.94 -10.81
N GLY A 79 14.31 -9.27 -10.78
CA GLY A 79 15.01 -10.01 -9.71
C GLY A 79 14.22 -10.15 -8.41
N ARG A 80 13.00 -9.62 -8.30
CA ARG A 80 12.24 -9.59 -7.03
C ARG A 80 11.51 -10.89 -6.71
N ASN A 81 11.19 -11.72 -7.71
CA ASN A 81 10.35 -12.92 -7.57
C ASN A 81 8.99 -12.65 -6.87
N ILE A 82 8.43 -11.44 -7.06
CA ILE A 82 7.19 -11.03 -6.39
C ILE A 82 6.00 -11.90 -6.79
N GLU A 83 6.02 -12.49 -7.99
CA GLU A 83 5.01 -13.40 -8.50
C GLU A 83 4.83 -14.63 -7.60
N LEU A 84 5.90 -15.09 -6.93
CA LEU A 84 5.78 -16.21 -6.00
C LEU A 84 5.11 -15.76 -4.69
N ILE A 85 5.38 -14.55 -4.18
CA ILE A 85 4.64 -13.98 -3.05
C ILE A 85 3.15 -13.85 -3.42
N TYR A 86 2.87 -13.30 -4.60
CA TYR A 86 1.53 -13.13 -5.13
C TYR A 86 0.75 -14.45 -5.24
N GLN A 87 1.34 -15.47 -5.86
CA GLN A 87 0.75 -16.80 -6.00
C GLN A 87 0.44 -17.42 -4.63
N LYS A 88 1.35 -17.28 -3.66
CA LYS A 88 1.18 -17.87 -2.32
C LYS A 88 0.14 -17.12 -1.51
N ALA A 89 0.10 -15.79 -1.60
CA ALA A 89 -0.95 -14.99 -0.98
C ALA A 89 -2.32 -15.40 -1.53
N THR A 90 -2.46 -15.48 -2.85
CA THR A 90 -3.71 -15.89 -3.53
C THR A 90 -4.14 -17.31 -3.14
N ALA A 91 -3.21 -18.27 -3.15
CA ALA A 91 -3.48 -19.66 -2.79
C ALA A 91 -3.87 -19.86 -1.32
N ALA A 92 -3.37 -19.01 -0.42
CA ALA A 92 -3.74 -19.02 0.99
C ALA A 92 -5.16 -18.46 1.27
N GLY A 93 -5.94 -18.15 0.22
CA GLY A 93 -7.24 -17.51 0.37
C GLY A 93 -7.14 -16.08 0.94
N SER A 94 -5.96 -15.46 0.81
CA SER A 94 -5.79 -14.08 1.19
C SER A 94 -6.58 -13.18 0.26
N LYS A 95 -7.19 -12.12 0.79
CA LYS A 95 -7.69 -11.04 -0.05
C LYS A 95 -6.49 -10.26 -0.58
N CYS A 96 -5.80 -10.87 -1.53
CA CYS A 96 -4.65 -10.31 -2.22
C CYS A 96 -5.11 -9.76 -3.57
N GLY A 97 -4.68 -8.55 -3.90
CA GLY A 97 -4.92 -7.95 -5.21
C GLY A 97 -5.77 -6.68 -5.23
N LEU A 98 -5.69 -5.98 -6.35
CA LEU A 98 -6.22 -4.63 -6.56
C LEU A 98 -7.74 -4.59 -6.42
N ALA A 99 -8.44 -5.52 -7.06
CA ALA A 99 -9.91 -5.53 -7.06
C ALA A 99 -10.47 -5.66 -5.64
N SER A 100 -9.91 -6.56 -4.85
CA SER A 100 -10.35 -6.78 -3.47
C SER A 100 -10.11 -5.54 -2.60
N ALA A 101 -8.94 -4.90 -2.74
CA ALA A 101 -8.56 -3.72 -1.98
C ALA A 101 -9.43 -2.51 -2.35
N VAL A 102 -9.67 -2.27 -3.64
CA VAL A 102 -10.54 -1.17 -4.11
C VAL A 102 -11.97 -1.36 -3.62
N GLN A 103 -12.51 -2.58 -3.72
CA GLN A 103 -13.86 -2.89 -3.24
C GLN A 103 -13.99 -2.63 -1.74
N ALA A 104 -13.02 -3.08 -0.94
CA ALA A 104 -13.03 -2.86 0.51
C ALA A 104 -13.06 -1.36 0.87
N CYS A 105 -12.37 -0.53 0.09
CA CYS A 105 -12.26 0.90 0.35
C CYS A 105 -13.50 1.70 -0.10
N PHE A 106 -14.17 1.31 -1.18
CA PHE A 106 -15.12 2.18 -1.87
C PHE A 106 -16.52 1.56 -2.12
N GLN A 107 -16.74 0.29 -1.79
CA GLN A 107 -18.05 -0.34 -1.98
C GLN A 107 -19.12 0.28 -1.08
N SER A 108 -20.33 0.43 -1.62
CA SER A 108 -21.47 1.01 -0.90
C SER A 108 -21.78 0.22 0.39
N GLY A 109 -21.92 0.92 1.51
CA GLY A 109 -22.16 0.33 2.84
C GLY A 109 -20.90 0.11 3.68
N THR A 110 -19.72 0.05 3.07
CA THR A 110 -18.40 -0.05 3.74
C THR A 110 -17.44 1.04 3.28
N ALA A 111 -17.94 2.07 2.58
CA ALA A 111 -17.11 3.12 2.02
C ALA A 111 -16.37 3.88 3.13
N VAL A 112 -15.05 3.86 3.02
CA VAL A 112 -14.12 4.54 3.92
C VAL A 112 -14.39 6.03 3.91
N LYS A 113 -14.39 6.65 5.10
CA LYS A 113 -14.57 8.09 5.27
C LYS A 113 -13.26 8.81 5.56
N HIS A 114 -12.33 8.13 6.23
CA HIS A 114 -11.03 8.68 6.57
C HIS A 114 -9.96 7.59 6.56
N VAL A 115 -9.02 7.71 5.62
CA VAL A 115 -7.85 6.85 5.52
C VAL A 115 -6.61 7.52 6.13
N LEU A 116 -5.88 6.77 6.96
CA LEU A 116 -4.52 7.08 7.35
C LEU A 116 -3.57 6.32 6.41
N ILE A 117 -2.77 7.05 5.64
CA ILE A 117 -1.77 6.47 4.74
C ILE A 117 -0.39 6.67 5.36
N CYS A 118 0.37 5.59 5.45
CA CYS A 118 1.72 5.57 5.99
C CYS A 118 2.68 4.96 5.00
N SER A 119 3.87 5.54 4.88
CA SER A 119 4.88 5.06 3.93
C SER A 119 6.29 5.22 4.47
N GLY A 120 7.22 4.62 3.75
CA GLY A 120 8.63 4.91 3.77
C GLY A 120 9.45 3.95 4.61
N PHE A 121 10.65 3.76 4.08
CA PHE A 121 11.66 2.85 4.57
C PHE A 121 12.95 3.62 4.81
N PHE A 122 13.62 3.31 5.92
CA PHE A 122 14.91 3.90 6.23
C PHE A 122 16.06 3.20 5.48
N VAL A 123 16.82 3.97 4.70
CA VAL A 123 18.04 3.52 4.03
C VAL A 123 19.26 4.01 4.81
N ALA A 124 20.06 3.05 5.26
CA ALA A 124 21.39 3.34 5.80
C ALA A 124 22.39 3.47 4.65
N HIS A 125 23.18 4.54 4.66
CA HIS A 125 24.15 4.81 3.61
C HIS A 125 25.47 4.12 3.87
N ASP A 126 25.60 2.85 3.46
CA ASP A 126 26.82 2.12 3.03
C ASP A 126 26.83 0.61 3.39
N ARG A 127 27.79 -0.14 2.82
CA ARG A 127 27.97 -1.59 3.05
C ARG A 127 28.50 -1.94 4.47
N ALA A 128 28.91 -0.97 5.28
CA ALA A 128 29.59 -1.14 6.58
C ALA A 128 29.14 -0.20 7.74
N GLY A 129 28.14 0.67 7.58
CA GLY A 129 27.66 1.65 8.58
C GLY A 129 28.26 3.07 8.55
N ALA A 130 29.19 3.41 7.64
CA ALA A 130 29.71 4.77 7.40
C ALA A 130 29.10 5.51 6.17
N PRO A 131 28.55 6.74 6.31
CA PRO A 131 27.88 7.47 5.22
C PRO A 131 28.73 7.63 3.95
N SER A 132 28.14 7.33 2.79
CA SER A 132 28.75 7.61 1.48
C SER A 132 29.05 9.11 1.34
N PRO A 133 30.20 9.51 0.74
CA PRO A 133 30.55 10.92 0.61
C PRO A 133 29.46 11.71 -0.13
N GLY A 134 28.82 12.66 0.56
CA GLY A 134 27.74 13.48 0.00
C GLY A 134 26.31 13.05 0.38
N LEU A 135 26.14 11.91 1.03
CA LEU A 135 24.87 11.41 1.55
C LEU A 135 24.92 11.45 3.09
N ALA A 136 24.12 12.33 3.70
CA ALA A 136 24.06 12.44 5.16
C ALA A 136 23.46 11.17 5.78
N ALA A 137 23.88 10.82 7.01
CA ALA A 137 23.46 9.58 7.66
C ALA A 137 21.93 9.49 7.81
N GLY A 138 21.31 8.58 7.05
CA GLY A 138 19.88 8.29 7.08
C GLY A 138 19.05 9.04 6.03
N SER A 139 18.54 8.29 5.05
CA SER A 139 17.57 8.77 4.05
C SER A 139 16.32 7.89 4.06
N CYS A 140 15.22 8.41 3.52
CA CYS A 140 14.10 7.58 3.09
C CYS A 140 14.45 7.00 1.71
N GLU A 141 13.96 5.81 1.37
CA GLU A 141 14.02 5.38 -0.02
C GLU A 141 13.01 6.12 -0.91
N THR A 142 13.22 6.01 -2.22
CA THR A 142 12.32 6.54 -3.25
C THR A 142 11.10 5.65 -3.49
N ASP A 143 11.13 4.37 -3.08
CA ASP A 143 9.95 3.50 -3.13
C ASP A 143 9.01 3.72 -1.92
N GLY A 144 7.71 3.76 -2.19
CA GLY A 144 6.67 4.12 -1.23
C GLY A 144 6.10 5.52 -1.39
N PRO A 145 6.91 6.61 -1.26
CA PRO A 145 6.37 7.97 -1.23
C PRO A 145 5.51 8.37 -2.42
N LEU A 146 5.87 7.97 -3.64
CA LEU A 146 5.11 8.32 -4.83
C LEU A 146 3.77 7.56 -4.85
N GLY A 147 3.80 6.27 -4.54
CA GLY A 147 2.61 5.45 -4.42
C GLY A 147 1.67 5.94 -3.32
N ALA A 148 2.20 6.44 -2.19
CA ALA A 148 1.40 7.04 -1.12
C ALA A 148 0.64 8.28 -1.62
N LEU A 149 1.25 9.09 -2.48
CA LEU A 149 0.61 10.23 -3.12
C LEU A 149 -0.43 9.78 -4.15
N ALA A 150 -0.20 8.68 -4.87
CA ALA A 150 -1.19 8.08 -5.76
C ALA A 150 -2.43 7.56 -5.01
N LEU A 151 -2.22 6.85 -3.89
CA LEU A 151 -3.31 6.44 -3.00
C LEU A 151 -4.08 7.66 -2.48
N LEU A 152 -3.38 8.71 -2.04
CA LEU A 152 -4.02 9.95 -1.59
C LEU A 152 -4.93 10.54 -2.67
N ARG A 153 -4.46 10.62 -3.92
CA ARG A 153 -5.29 11.09 -5.04
C ARG A 153 -6.52 10.20 -5.26
N ALA A 154 -6.35 8.87 -5.21
CA ALA A 154 -7.43 7.91 -5.39
C ALA A 154 -8.57 8.10 -4.37
N PHE A 155 -8.22 8.30 -3.10
CA PHE A 155 -9.16 8.52 -2.00
C PHE A 155 -9.75 9.94 -1.99
N ALA A 156 -8.91 10.97 -2.10
CA ALA A 156 -9.34 12.36 -2.04
C ALA A 156 -10.29 12.72 -3.19
N SER A 157 -10.02 12.22 -4.40
CA SER A 157 -10.90 12.39 -5.56
C SER A 157 -12.30 11.81 -5.34
N ARG A 158 -12.45 10.86 -4.42
CA ARG A 158 -13.73 10.24 -4.03
C ARG A 158 -14.38 10.88 -2.80
N GLY A 159 -13.78 11.96 -2.28
CA GLY A 159 -14.28 12.68 -1.11
C GLY A 159 -14.00 11.98 0.22
N VAL A 160 -13.03 11.06 0.23
CA VAL A 160 -12.52 10.43 1.46
C VAL A 160 -11.46 11.34 2.06
N LEU A 161 -11.52 11.57 3.37
CA LEU A 161 -10.46 12.30 4.08
C LEU A 161 -9.18 11.47 4.06
N VAL A 162 -8.04 12.10 3.81
CA VAL A 162 -6.73 11.44 3.73
C VAL A 162 -5.77 12.14 4.66
N SER A 163 -5.19 11.37 5.58
CA SER A 163 -4.07 11.83 6.42
C SER A 163 -2.82 11.04 6.05
N LEU A 164 -1.78 11.72 5.58
CA LEU A 164 -0.45 11.13 5.43
C LEU A 164 0.31 11.27 6.75
N PHE A 165 0.79 10.16 7.29
CA PHE A 165 1.53 10.14 8.55
C PHE A 165 2.76 9.25 8.43
N CYS A 166 3.93 9.82 8.70
CA CYS A 166 5.23 9.18 8.54
C CYS A 166 6.18 9.63 9.67
N ASP A 167 7.26 8.88 9.86
CA ASP A 167 8.28 9.21 10.85
C ASP A 167 9.16 10.41 10.43
N ALA A 168 10.12 10.77 11.29
CA ALA A 168 10.99 11.92 11.05
C ALA A 168 11.85 11.80 9.79
N HIS A 169 12.15 10.58 9.32
CA HIS A 169 12.99 10.35 8.16
C HIS A 169 12.19 10.41 6.86
N THR A 170 10.98 9.86 6.85
CA THR A 170 10.12 9.84 5.66
C THR A 170 9.21 11.08 5.55
N GLY A 171 8.79 11.66 6.66
CA GLY A 171 7.83 12.76 6.65
C GLY A 171 8.25 13.98 5.82
N PRO A 172 9.53 14.45 5.85
CA PRO A 172 9.97 15.58 5.03
C PRO A 172 9.94 15.26 3.53
N VAL A 173 10.25 14.01 3.19
CA VAL A 173 10.23 13.47 1.83
C VAL A 173 8.80 13.45 1.28
N ILE A 174 7.86 12.89 2.05
CA ILE A 174 6.43 12.89 1.71
C ILE A 174 5.90 14.32 1.58
N ALA A 175 6.28 15.22 2.48
CA ALA A 175 5.86 16.62 2.44
C ALA A 175 6.35 17.34 1.18
N ALA A 176 7.59 17.08 0.75
CA ALA A 176 8.13 17.62 -0.50
C ALA A 176 7.37 17.11 -1.73
N GLY A 177 7.10 15.81 -1.79
CA GLY A 177 6.27 15.22 -2.85
C GLY A 177 4.84 15.77 -2.85
N TYR A 178 4.22 15.87 -1.68
CA TYR A 178 2.89 16.45 -1.52
C TYR A 178 2.84 17.91 -2.01
N ALA A 179 3.82 18.74 -1.65
CA ALA A 179 3.91 20.12 -2.11
C ALA A 179 4.06 20.21 -3.64
N ALA A 180 4.95 19.40 -4.23
CA ALA A 180 5.15 19.36 -5.68
C ALA A 180 3.90 18.89 -6.45
N MET A 181 3.15 17.94 -5.88
CA MET A 181 1.86 17.47 -6.40
C MET A 181 0.81 18.59 -6.33
N MET A 182 0.69 19.29 -5.20
CA MET A 182 -0.21 20.43 -5.05
C MET A 182 0.10 21.51 -6.07
N ASP A 183 1.37 21.89 -6.22
CA ASP A 183 1.81 22.89 -7.20
C ASP A 183 1.51 22.46 -8.64
N HIS A 184 1.67 21.18 -8.95
CA HIS A 184 1.28 20.63 -10.26
C HIS A 184 -0.21 20.88 -10.51
N PHE A 185 -1.10 20.41 -9.63
CA PHE A 185 -2.53 20.54 -9.86
C PHE A 185 -3.04 21.99 -9.77
N VAL A 186 -2.42 22.85 -8.97
CA VAL A 186 -2.73 24.29 -9.00
C VAL A 186 -2.53 24.89 -10.41
N GLN A 187 -1.54 24.38 -11.14
CA GLN A 187 -1.21 24.85 -12.48
C GLN A 187 -2.00 24.13 -13.58
N THR A 188 -2.34 22.85 -13.40
CA THR A 188 -2.91 22.00 -14.46
C THR A 188 -4.39 21.67 -14.27
N ASP A 189 -4.89 21.60 -13.03
CA ASP A 189 -6.27 21.22 -12.69
C ASP A 189 -6.72 21.84 -11.36
N GLY A 190 -7.31 23.03 -11.41
CA GLY A 190 -7.78 23.75 -10.23
C GLY A 190 -8.87 23.01 -9.43
N GLN A 191 -9.64 22.11 -10.06
CA GLN A 191 -10.67 21.31 -9.39
C GLN A 191 -10.04 20.18 -8.57
N MET A 192 -9.01 19.52 -9.13
CA MET A 192 -8.22 18.55 -8.38
C MET A 192 -7.49 19.23 -7.22
N ALA A 193 -6.86 20.39 -7.46
CA ALA A 193 -6.18 21.13 -6.41
C ALA A 193 -7.12 21.48 -5.24
N GLU A 194 -8.34 21.93 -5.52
CA GLU A 194 -9.31 22.22 -4.46
C GLU A 194 -9.78 20.96 -3.73
N THR A 195 -10.00 19.87 -4.48
CA THR A 195 -10.33 18.56 -3.89
C THR A 195 -9.23 18.10 -2.94
N LEU A 196 -7.96 18.19 -3.34
CA LEU A 196 -6.83 17.84 -2.50
C LEU A 196 -6.74 18.73 -1.25
N ARG A 197 -6.95 20.05 -1.37
CA ARG A 197 -7.01 20.97 -0.22
C ARG A 197 -8.14 20.62 0.74
N GLN A 198 -9.28 20.20 0.22
CA GLN A 198 -10.43 19.88 1.06
C GLN A 198 -10.25 18.53 1.77
N PHE A 199 -9.73 17.53 1.07
CA PHE A 199 -9.79 16.14 1.50
C PHE A 199 -8.45 15.54 1.92
N SER A 200 -7.32 16.27 1.87
CA SER A 200 -6.03 15.68 2.27
C SER A 200 -5.18 16.57 3.18
N ARG A 201 -4.42 15.94 4.07
CA ARG A 201 -3.45 16.57 4.96
C ARG A 201 -2.17 15.73 5.01
N CYS A 202 -1.03 16.36 4.77
CA CYS A 202 0.24 15.84 5.23
C CYS A 202 0.41 16.24 6.69
N LEU A 203 0.32 15.27 7.61
CA LEU A 203 0.39 15.56 9.04
C LEU A 203 1.80 16.04 9.41
N PRO A 204 1.93 16.91 10.41
CA PRO A 204 3.23 17.35 10.87
C PRO A 204 4.08 16.16 11.31
N LEU A 205 5.37 16.26 11.02
CA LEU A 205 6.37 15.25 11.31
C LEU A 205 6.25 14.73 12.74
N VAL A 206 6.39 13.42 12.90
CA VAL A 206 6.78 12.83 14.18
C VAL A 206 8.24 13.23 14.41
N THR A 207 8.51 14.48 14.73
CA THR A 207 9.81 14.80 15.32
C THR A 207 9.82 14.25 16.74
N ASP A 208 11.01 13.94 17.25
CA ASP A 208 11.29 13.78 18.68
C ASP A 208 10.98 15.08 19.45
N ARG A 209 9.73 15.56 19.40
CA ARG A 209 9.30 16.62 20.29
C ARG A 209 9.50 16.06 21.70
N PRO A 210 10.26 16.74 22.57
CA PRO A 210 10.30 16.35 23.96
C PRO A 210 8.86 16.29 24.45
N VAL A 211 8.48 15.14 25.03
CA VAL A 211 7.18 14.94 25.68
C VAL A 211 7.00 16.13 26.61
N LEU A 212 6.05 17.03 26.31
CA LEU A 212 5.78 18.15 27.20
C LEU A 212 5.37 17.56 28.56
N ARG A 213 5.61 18.26 29.68
CA ARG A 213 5.25 17.72 31.01
C ARG A 213 3.79 17.26 31.09
N GLU A 214 2.90 17.94 30.36
CA GLU A 214 1.48 17.61 30.20
C GLU A 214 1.23 16.28 29.47
N ASP A 215 2.10 15.89 28.53
CA ASP A 215 2.00 14.65 27.76
C ASP A 215 2.52 13.43 28.56
N ILE A 216 3.29 13.63 29.64
CA ILE A 216 3.85 12.54 30.46
C ILE A 216 2.74 11.76 31.17
N SER A 217 1.72 12.44 31.70
CA SER A 217 0.62 11.77 32.42
C SER A 217 -0.23 10.94 31.46
N ALA A 218 -0.55 11.48 30.28
CA ALA A 218 -1.26 10.76 29.23
C ALA A 218 -0.46 9.55 28.72
N LEU A 219 0.85 9.73 28.53
CA LEU A 219 1.76 8.64 28.14
C LEU A 219 1.79 7.52 29.19
N GLN A 220 1.95 7.87 30.48
CA GLN A 220 1.95 6.89 31.57
C GLN A 220 0.62 6.14 31.66
N GLN A 221 -0.50 6.83 31.52
CA GLN A 221 -1.82 6.22 31.52
C GLN A 221 -1.98 5.24 30.35
N LEU A 222 -1.62 5.66 29.13
CA LEU A 222 -1.69 4.80 27.95
C LEU A 222 -0.75 3.60 28.07
N LEU A 223 0.45 3.76 28.64
CA LEU A 223 1.37 2.66 28.88
C LEU A 223 0.80 1.64 29.87
N LEU A 224 0.17 2.09 30.95
CA LEU A 224 -0.47 1.21 31.93
C LEU A 224 -1.64 0.44 31.32
N GLU A 225 -2.43 1.08 30.44
CA GLU A 225 -3.58 0.45 29.78
C GLU A 225 -3.16 -0.52 28.68
N ALA A 226 -2.28 -0.10 27.77
CA ALA A 226 -1.89 -0.88 26.60
C ALA A 226 -0.83 -1.95 26.91
N PHE A 227 0.06 -1.69 27.87
CA PHE A 227 1.24 -2.51 28.13
C PHE A 227 1.43 -2.77 29.65
N PRO A 228 0.53 -3.55 30.28
CA PRO A 228 0.59 -3.79 31.71
C PRO A 228 1.96 -4.35 32.15
N GLY A 229 2.56 -3.70 33.15
CA GLY A 229 3.85 -4.05 33.73
C GLY A 229 5.07 -3.73 32.86
N ALA A 230 4.96 -2.91 31.81
CA ALA A 230 6.13 -2.37 31.12
C ALA A 230 7.00 -1.60 32.13
N ASP A 231 8.32 -1.69 31.99
CA ASP A 231 9.31 -1.13 32.91
C ASP A 231 9.40 0.41 32.89
N GLY A 232 8.65 1.05 31.98
CA GLY A 232 8.55 2.50 31.86
C GLY A 232 9.76 3.15 31.16
N GLN A 233 10.66 2.37 30.57
CA GLN A 233 11.77 2.92 29.79
C GLN A 233 11.26 3.68 28.56
N LEU A 234 11.69 4.93 28.39
CA LEU A 234 11.18 5.84 27.36
C LEU A 234 11.50 5.43 25.91
N ASP A 235 12.57 4.65 25.74
CA ASP A 235 13.05 4.13 24.45
C ASP A 235 12.57 2.71 24.16
N SER A 236 11.85 2.08 25.09
CA SER A 236 11.24 0.77 24.87
C SER A 236 10.21 0.82 23.74
N SER A 237 10.04 -0.30 23.03
CA SER A 237 9.01 -0.43 21.98
C SER A 237 7.60 -0.03 22.46
N PRO A 238 7.13 -0.44 23.67
CA PRO A 238 5.89 0.08 24.26
C PRO A 238 5.81 1.61 24.38
N ALA A 239 6.85 2.24 24.93
CA ALA A 239 6.88 3.70 25.12
C ALA A 239 6.88 4.45 23.79
N ARG A 240 7.56 3.91 22.78
CA ARG A 240 7.57 4.45 21.42
C ARG A 240 6.19 4.34 20.76
N CYS A 241 5.52 3.18 20.84
CA CYS A 241 4.15 3.01 20.34
C CYS A 241 3.17 4.00 20.99
N ALA A 242 3.21 4.12 22.33
CA ALA A 242 2.31 5.01 23.05
C ALA A 242 2.54 6.49 22.70
N ARG A 243 3.81 6.93 22.62
CA ARG A 243 4.17 8.29 22.19
C ARG A 243 3.75 8.58 20.75
N LEU A 244 3.97 7.64 19.84
CA LEU A 244 3.55 7.75 18.45
C LEU A 244 2.06 7.97 18.31
N VAL A 245 1.25 7.18 19.01
CA VAL A 245 -0.21 7.26 18.97
C VAL A 245 -0.73 8.60 19.51
N LEU A 246 -0.15 9.10 20.61
CA LEU A 246 -0.52 10.41 21.16
C LEU A 246 -0.16 11.55 20.19
N ASN A 247 1.02 11.46 19.57
CA ASN A 247 1.45 12.41 18.55
C ASN A 247 0.52 12.38 17.33
N LEU A 248 0.17 11.19 16.83
CA LEU A 248 -0.78 11.02 15.74
C LEU A 248 -2.13 11.68 16.06
N LYS A 249 -2.71 11.39 17.23
CA LYS A 249 -3.98 11.98 17.66
C LYS A 249 -3.92 13.51 17.70
N LYS A 250 -2.85 14.07 18.26
CA LYS A 250 -2.64 15.52 18.32
C LYS A 250 -2.49 16.14 16.93
N SER A 251 -1.72 15.49 16.06
CA SER A 251 -1.52 15.91 14.67
C SER A 251 -2.82 15.91 13.88
N LEU A 252 -3.65 14.88 14.06
CA LEU A 252 -4.97 14.77 13.45
C LEU A 252 -5.91 15.91 13.92
N GLN A 253 -5.97 16.17 15.22
CA GLN A 253 -6.76 17.26 15.79
C GLN A 253 -6.30 18.64 15.29
N LEU A 254 -5.00 18.85 15.14
CA LEU A 254 -4.46 20.09 14.58
C LEU A 254 -4.79 20.26 13.09
N ALA A 255 -4.77 19.17 12.32
CA ALA A 255 -4.98 19.21 10.88
C ALA A 255 -6.46 19.31 10.47
N TRP A 256 -7.35 18.73 11.26
CA TRP A 256 -8.77 18.57 10.94
C TRP A 256 -9.75 19.18 11.96
N GLY A 257 -9.29 19.56 13.16
CA GLY A 257 -10.13 20.08 14.24
C GLY A 257 -10.72 19.02 15.18
N GLU A 258 -11.41 19.45 16.23
CA GLU A 258 -11.95 18.57 17.29
C GLU A 258 -13.14 17.68 16.85
N GLY A 259 -13.76 17.97 15.71
CA GLY A 259 -14.89 17.21 15.13
C GLY A 259 -14.50 16.23 14.01
N LEU A 260 -13.24 15.79 13.99
CA LEU A 260 -12.68 14.90 12.97
C LEU A 260 -13.46 13.57 12.86
N CYS A 261 -13.64 13.08 11.63
CA CYS A 261 -14.08 11.70 11.41
C CYS A 261 -12.99 10.73 11.87
N GLU A 262 -13.33 9.78 12.74
CA GLU A 262 -12.43 8.71 13.13
C GLU A 262 -11.85 8.00 11.90
N ILE A 263 -10.62 7.50 12.03
CA ILE A 263 -9.94 6.76 10.97
C ILE A 263 -10.59 5.38 10.87
N ASP A 264 -11.22 5.10 9.74
CA ASP A 264 -11.87 3.82 9.42
C ASP A 264 -11.09 3.01 8.36
N CYS A 265 -9.90 3.49 7.95
CA CYS A 265 -8.99 2.77 7.07
C CYS A 265 -7.52 3.08 7.41
N LEU A 266 -6.71 2.04 7.50
CA LEU A 266 -5.25 2.12 7.64
C LEU A 266 -4.61 1.53 6.38
N PHE A 267 -3.76 2.31 5.70
CA PHE A 267 -3.12 1.90 4.46
C PHE A 267 -1.59 2.11 4.54
N ALA A 268 -0.85 1.01 4.62
CA ALA A 268 0.61 1.03 4.59
C ALA A 268 1.11 0.78 3.16
N ILE A 269 2.13 1.51 2.74
CA ILE A 269 2.81 1.29 1.46
C ILE A 269 4.31 1.45 1.64
N GLU A 270 5.05 0.37 1.36
CA GLU A 270 6.50 0.34 1.54
C GLU A 270 6.90 0.80 2.96
N ARG A 271 6.13 0.34 3.94
CA ARG A 271 6.36 0.67 5.34
C ARG A 271 6.98 -0.53 6.02
N LEU A 272 8.19 -0.38 6.53
CA LEU A 272 8.84 -1.41 7.34
C LEU A 272 7.96 -1.78 8.55
N GLY A 273 7.66 -3.07 8.69
CA GLY A 273 6.92 -3.59 9.85
C GLY A 273 7.82 -4.36 10.83
N ALA A 274 7.32 -4.62 12.03
CA ALA A 274 7.98 -5.48 13.00
C ALA A 274 8.38 -6.83 12.36
N PRO A 275 9.60 -7.36 12.59
CA PRO A 275 10.57 -6.96 13.62
C PRO A 275 11.53 -5.83 13.19
N TYR A 276 11.19 -5.05 12.16
CA TYR A 276 11.96 -3.92 11.63
C TYR A 276 13.32 -4.32 11.09
N ARG A 277 13.37 -5.39 10.28
CA ARG A 277 14.58 -5.79 9.57
C ARG A 277 14.52 -5.33 8.13
N ASN A 278 15.63 -4.83 7.60
CA ASN A 278 15.74 -4.61 6.16
C ASN A 278 15.86 -5.92 5.40
N ILE A 279 15.84 -5.83 4.06
CA ILE A 279 15.89 -7.01 3.18
C ILE A 279 17.18 -7.85 3.36
N ARG A 280 18.24 -7.26 3.94
CA ARG A 280 19.51 -7.92 4.30
C ARG A 280 19.51 -8.52 5.71
N GLY A 281 18.39 -8.45 6.43
CA GLY A 281 18.23 -8.98 7.80
C GLY A 281 18.80 -8.08 8.90
N GLN A 282 19.25 -6.86 8.59
CA GLN A 282 19.77 -5.92 9.59
C GLN A 282 18.62 -5.28 10.37
N ASP A 283 18.76 -5.20 11.68
CA ASP A 283 17.83 -4.50 12.56
C ASP A 283 17.86 -2.98 12.29
N LYS A 284 16.67 -2.41 12.05
CA LYS A 284 16.42 -0.99 11.82
C LYS A 284 15.45 -0.38 12.85
N SER A 285 15.18 -1.09 13.94
CA SER A 285 14.21 -0.68 14.95
C SER A 285 14.51 0.68 15.56
N SER A 286 15.77 1.10 15.66
CA SER A 286 16.16 2.43 16.18
C SER A 286 16.08 3.55 15.14
N GLN A 287 15.89 3.24 13.86
CA GLN A 287 15.79 4.22 12.76
C GLN A 287 14.39 4.33 12.17
N THR A 288 13.42 3.57 12.67
CA THR A 288 12.03 3.61 12.19
C THR A 288 11.07 3.66 13.36
N GLU A 289 10.04 4.48 13.28
CA GLU A 289 9.00 4.52 14.30
C GLU A 289 7.99 3.37 14.15
N PRO A 290 7.42 2.85 15.26
CA PRO A 290 6.52 1.70 15.24
C PRO A 290 5.09 2.07 14.80
N ILE A 291 4.94 2.71 13.63
CA ILE A 291 3.63 3.10 13.06
C ILE A 291 2.74 1.86 12.83
N ASP A 292 3.38 0.74 12.49
CA ASP A 292 2.78 -0.57 12.29
C ASP A 292 2.09 -1.13 13.54
N CYS A 293 2.29 -0.54 14.73
CA CYS A 293 1.58 -0.92 15.95
C CYS A 293 0.04 -0.77 15.85
N LEU A 294 -0.44 -0.05 14.84
CA LEU A 294 -1.86 0.08 14.50
C LEU A 294 -2.38 -1.09 13.65
N TRP A 295 -1.50 -1.91 13.06
CA TRP A 295 -1.87 -3.10 12.28
C TRP A 295 -1.94 -4.35 13.16
N PRO A 296 -2.82 -5.31 12.81
CA PRO A 296 -2.89 -6.58 13.52
C PRO A 296 -1.57 -7.34 13.37
N LEU A 297 -1.22 -8.10 14.40
CA LEU A 297 -0.24 -9.17 14.23
C LEU A 297 -0.83 -10.24 13.31
N ALA A 298 0.03 -10.93 12.57
CA ALA A 298 -0.34 -12.17 11.90
C ALA A 298 -0.94 -13.15 12.91
N ASP A 299 -1.92 -13.94 12.48
CA ASP A 299 -2.48 -14.99 13.33
C ASP A 299 -1.40 -16.07 13.52
N LEU A 300 -0.79 -16.07 14.71
CA LEU A 300 0.31 -16.97 15.05
C LEU A 300 -0.18 -18.33 15.56
N VAL A 301 -1.50 -18.60 15.57
CA VAL A 301 -2.06 -19.88 15.99
C VAL A 301 -1.81 -20.92 14.90
N LEU A 302 -0.63 -21.58 14.88
CA LEU A 302 -0.18 -22.61 13.89
C LEU A 302 -1.30 -23.19 13.00
N PRO A 303 -1.77 -22.47 11.97
CA PRO A 303 -2.64 -23.01 10.96
C PRO A 303 -1.79 -23.90 10.07
N ALA A 304 -2.43 -24.75 9.27
CA ALA A 304 -1.70 -25.55 8.29
C ALA A 304 -0.83 -24.64 7.39
N GLY A 305 0.48 -24.87 7.36
CA GLY A 305 1.41 -24.22 6.43
C GLY A 305 2.25 -23.06 6.96
N LEU A 306 2.12 -22.64 8.23
CA LEU A 306 3.08 -21.69 8.84
C LEU A 306 4.40 -22.37 9.23
N SER A 307 5.49 -21.60 9.17
CA SER A 307 6.80 -22.08 9.63
C SER A 307 6.90 -22.09 11.15
N ALA A 308 7.27 -23.23 11.73
CA ALA A 308 7.43 -23.37 13.19
C ALA A 308 8.47 -22.39 13.74
N GLN A 309 9.57 -22.17 13.00
CA GLN A 309 10.61 -21.22 13.38
C GLN A 309 10.10 -19.78 13.34
N ALA A 310 9.40 -19.39 12.27
CA ALA A 310 8.86 -18.05 12.13
C ALA A 310 7.79 -17.75 13.20
N VAL A 311 6.92 -18.72 13.48
CA VAL A 311 5.90 -18.61 14.55
C VAL A 311 6.55 -18.47 15.93
N ALA A 312 7.57 -19.28 16.23
CA ALA A 312 8.30 -19.17 17.49
C ALA A 312 8.97 -17.80 17.64
N ALA A 313 9.61 -17.29 16.58
CA ALA A 313 10.25 -15.97 16.58
C ALA A 313 9.24 -14.83 16.74
N ALA A 314 8.13 -14.86 16.00
CA ALA A 314 7.06 -13.87 16.10
C ALA A 314 6.38 -13.90 17.49
N THR A 315 6.18 -15.09 18.05
CA THR A 315 5.60 -15.26 19.40
C THR A 315 6.55 -14.71 20.47
N ALA A 316 7.85 -15.01 20.37
CA ALA A 316 8.85 -14.48 21.29
C ALA A 316 8.91 -12.94 21.20
N TYR A 317 8.93 -12.39 19.99
CA TYR A 317 8.91 -10.95 19.76
C TYR A 317 7.65 -10.29 20.37
N ALA A 318 6.48 -10.87 20.13
CA ALA A 318 5.21 -10.39 20.68
C ALA A 318 5.21 -10.40 22.22
N ALA A 319 5.75 -11.45 22.84
CA ALA A 319 5.86 -11.56 24.29
C ALA A 319 6.84 -10.54 24.88
N GLU A 320 8.02 -10.39 24.28
CA GLU A 320 9.06 -9.44 24.71
C GLU A 320 8.55 -8.00 24.63
N ASN A 321 7.85 -7.65 23.54
CA ASN A 321 7.35 -6.31 23.29
C ASN A 321 5.92 -6.07 23.83
N LYS A 322 5.33 -7.08 24.48
CA LYS A 322 3.96 -7.04 25.05
C LYS A 322 2.90 -6.64 24.01
N ILE A 323 3.07 -7.09 22.78
CA ILE A 323 2.18 -6.80 21.66
C ILE A 323 1.21 -7.96 21.52
N VAL A 324 -0.05 -7.72 21.88
CA VAL A 324 -1.16 -8.64 21.66
C VAL A 324 -2.34 -7.90 21.03
N ALA A 325 -3.38 -8.63 20.61
CA ALA A 325 -4.55 -8.03 19.97
C ALA A 325 -5.20 -6.92 20.84
N SER A 326 -5.26 -7.10 22.17
CA SER A 326 -5.79 -6.08 23.08
C SER A 326 -4.92 -4.82 23.12
N THR A 327 -3.59 -4.97 23.02
CA THR A 327 -2.65 -3.85 22.91
C THR A 327 -2.95 -3.02 21.66
N VAL A 328 -3.07 -3.68 20.50
CA VAL A 328 -3.41 -3.01 19.23
C VAL A 328 -4.76 -2.30 19.33
N ALA A 329 -5.75 -2.92 19.95
CA ALA A 329 -7.07 -2.31 20.15
C ALA A 329 -7.02 -1.04 21.03
N VAL A 330 -6.24 -1.05 22.12
CA VAL A 330 -6.05 0.14 22.98
C VAL A 330 -5.32 1.24 22.21
N LEU A 331 -4.25 0.91 21.47
CA LEU A 331 -3.50 1.86 20.67
C LEU A 331 -4.35 2.50 19.56
N ARG A 332 -5.16 1.70 18.84
CA ARG A 332 -6.13 2.19 17.85
C ARG A 332 -7.11 3.17 18.46
N ARG A 333 -7.73 2.80 19.58
CA ARG A 333 -8.67 3.67 20.32
C ARG A 333 -8.02 4.99 20.71
N ALA A 334 -6.78 4.93 21.22
CA ALA A 334 -6.04 6.11 21.61
C ALA A 334 -5.63 6.98 20.41
N ALA A 335 -5.44 6.40 19.22
CA ALA A 335 -5.15 7.12 17.97
C ALA A 335 -6.40 7.72 17.30
N GLY A 336 -7.61 7.33 17.70
CA GLY A 336 -8.85 7.67 16.99
C GLY A 336 -9.09 6.82 15.74
N VAL A 337 -8.61 5.57 15.77
CA VAL A 337 -8.87 4.55 14.75
C VAL A 337 -10.03 3.68 15.22
N THR A 338 -11.03 3.47 14.36
CA THR A 338 -12.20 2.67 14.70
C THR A 338 -11.82 1.19 14.89
N PRO A 339 -12.53 0.43 15.74
CA PRO A 339 -12.24 -0.98 15.95
C PRO A 339 -12.36 -1.84 14.69
N ASP A 340 -13.23 -1.44 13.77
CA ASP A 340 -13.54 -2.08 12.49
C ASP A 340 -12.78 -1.49 11.30
N ALA A 341 -11.80 -0.61 11.56
CA ALA A 341 -11.00 0.01 10.51
C ALA A 341 -10.36 -1.06 9.61
N VAL A 342 -10.61 -0.94 8.29
CA VAL A 342 -10.02 -1.84 7.29
C VAL A 342 -8.51 -1.61 7.23
N THR A 343 -7.74 -2.69 7.15
CA THR A 343 -6.29 -2.63 7.06
C THR A 343 -5.79 -3.09 5.70
N LEU A 344 -4.95 -2.26 5.09
CA LEU A 344 -4.31 -2.53 3.81
C LEU A 344 -2.79 -2.43 3.93
N GLY A 345 -2.10 -3.16 3.07
CA GLY A 345 -0.65 -3.13 2.92
C GLY A 345 -0.25 -3.26 1.45
N ILE A 346 0.77 -2.52 1.05
CA ILE A 346 1.54 -2.69 -0.19
C ILE A 346 3.00 -2.95 0.19
N GLY A 347 3.62 -3.95 -0.42
CA GLY A 347 5.06 -4.19 -0.32
C GLY A 347 5.61 -4.99 -1.50
N ASP A 348 6.93 -5.02 -1.60
CA ASP A 348 7.69 -5.65 -2.68
C ASP A 348 8.76 -6.65 -2.17
N GLY A 349 9.05 -6.63 -0.86
CA GLY A 349 10.21 -7.29 -0.26
C GLY A 349 9.86 -8.35 0.77
N GLY A 350 8.69 -8.25 1.41
CA GLY A 350 8.22 -9.19 2.42
C GLY A 350 8.41 -8.71 3.87
N ASN A 351 9.16 -7.64 4.09
CA ASN A 351 9.40 -7.03 5.40
C ASN A 351 8.47 -5.83 5.67
N GLU A 352 7.58 -5.51 4.73
CA GLU A 352 6.63 -4.41 4.81
C GLU A 352 5.36 -4.81 5.56
N VAL A 353 4.70 -3.83 6.17
CA VAL A 353 3.43 -3.99 6.86
C VAL A 353 2.38 -4.63 5.95
N GLY A 354 1.78 -5.73 6.43
CA GLY A 354 0.80 -6.52 5.69
C GLY A 354 1.38 -7.85 5.20
N MET A 355 2.68 -7.92 4.95
CA MET A 355 3.35 -9.11 4.42
C MET A 355 3.31 -10.31 5.38
N GLY A 356 3.11 -10.10 6.68
CA GLY A 356 2.94 -11.17 7.67
C GLY A 356 1.76 -12.10 7.38
N ARG A 357 0.87 -11.71 6.45
CA ARG A 357 -0.16 -12.58 5.90
C ARG A 357 0.37 -13.77 5.08
N VAL A 358 1.55 -13.63 4.47
CA VAL A 358 2.10 -14.61 3.51
C VAL A 358 3.52 -15.04 3.85
N VAL A 359 4.39 -14.14 4.32
CA VAL A 359 5.83 -14.43 4.44
C VAL A 359 6.19 -15.36 5.60
N LEU A 360 5.23 -15.63 6.51
CA LEU A 360 5.40 -16.56 7.62
C LEU A 360 5.08 -18.02 7.26
N LEU A 361 4.64 -18.27 6.02
CA LEU A 361 4.38 -19.62 5.51
C LEU A 361 5.70 -20.42 5.40
N GLU A 362 5.65 -21.71 5.71
CA GLU A 362 6.78 -22.63 5.57
C GLU A 362 7.31 -22.65 4.14
N SER A 363 6.43 -22.58 3.14
CA SER A 363 6.84 -22.52 1.73
C SER A 363 7.56 -21.23 1.33
N MET A 364 7.56 -20.21 2.21
CA MET A 364 8.22 -18.93 2.00
C MET A 364 9.49 -18.80 2.82
N ALA A 365 9.71 -19.66 3.84
CA ALA A 365 10.74 -19.49 4.86
C ALA A 365 12.16 -19.27 4.30
N ASP A 366 12.50 -19.99 3.23
CA ASP A 366 13.80 -19.93 2.55
C ASP A 366 13.84 -18.96 1.36
N MET A 367 12.71 -18.35 1.01
CA MET A 367 12.63 -17.41 -0.10
C MET A 367 13.51 -16.20 0.19
N ARG A 368 14.29 -15.82 -0.82
CA ARG A 368 15.10 -14.59 -0.83
C ARG A 368 14.73 -13.83 -2.10
N PRO A 369 14.05 -12.68 -1.99
CA PRO A 369 13.98 -11.75 -3.11
C PRO A 369 15.41 -11.45 -3.57
N ASP A 370 15.69 -11.32 -4.86
CA ASP A 370 17.02 -10.96 -5.41
C ASP A 370 18.21 -11.88 -4.99
N GLY A 371 17.94 -13.12 -4.56
CA GLY A 371 18.97 -14.15 -4.34
C GLY A 371 19.74 -14.05 -3.02
N ASP A 372 20.96 -14.59 -2.99
CA ASP A 372 21.74 -14.81 -1.76
C ASP A 372 22.20 -13.53 -1.05
N GLU A 373 22.11 -12.37 -1.70
CA GLU A 373 22.41 -11.08 -1.10
C GLU A 373 21.40 -10.70 0.01
N PHE A 374 20.16 -11.23 -0.08
CA PHE A 374 19.08 -10.92 0.84
C PHE A 374 18.86 -12.04 1.85
N ALA A 375 18.37 -11.64 3.02
CA ALA A 375 18.01 -12.58 4.07
C ALA A 375 16.76 -13.38 3.67
N ALA A 376 16.67 -14.61 4.15
CA ALA A 376 15.49 -15.42 3.96
C ALA A 376 14.29 -14.82 4.70
N MET A 377 13.06 -15.02 4.19
CA MET A 377 11.83 -14.51 4.82
C MET A 377 11.66 -14.97 6.27
N SER A 378 12.17 -16.15 6.63
CA SER A 378 12.21 -16.64 8.01
C SER A 378 13.00 -15.73 8.98
N VAL A 379 13.83 -14.83 8.45
CA VAL A 379 14.66 -13.90 9.23
C VAL A 379 14.09 -12.49 9.23
N ASN A 380 13.71 -11.95 8.08
CA ASN A 380 13.30 -10.54 7.92
C ASN A 380 11.80 -10.34 7.67
N GLY A 381 11.03 -11.41 7.49
CA GLY A 381 9.61 -11.34 7.19
C GLY A 381 8.83 -10.55 8.24
N CYS A 382 7.90 -9.73 7.76
CA CYS A 382 7.05 -8.92 8.61
C CYS A 382 6.11 -9.79 9.46
N TYR A 383 5.86 -9.37 10.70
CA TYR A 383 4.90 -10.00 11.62
C TYR A 383 3.53 -9.34 11.57
N ARG A 384 3.39 -8.21 10.85
CA ARG A 384 2.13 -7.48 10.74
C ARG A 384 1.34 -7.97 9.55
N SER A 385 0.06 -8.24 9.79
CA SER A 385 -0.89 -8.64 8.77
C SER A 385 -1.81 -7.47 8.40
N CYS A 386 -2.67 -7.70 7.43
CA CYS A 386 -3.70 -6.78 6.97
C CYS A 386 -4.89 -7.56 6.41
N ASP A 387 -6.04 -6.90 6.27
CA ASP A 387 -7.22 -7.47 5.64
C ASP A 387 -7.01 -7.66 4.15
N HIS A 388 -6.40 -6.67 3.49
CA HIS A 388 -6.11 -6.66 2.06
C HIS A 388 -4.63 -6.39 1.78
N LEU A 389 -3.99 -7.27 1.02
CA LEU A 389 -2.58 -7.15 0.65
C LEU A 389 -2.46 -6.91 -0.86
N ILE A 390 -1.67 -5.94 -1.27
CA ILE A 390 -1.25 -5.78 -2.67
C ILE A 390 0.26 -6.01 -2.68
N VAL A 391 0.74 -6.77 -3.65
CA VAL A 391 2.17 -6.99 -3.86
C VAL A 391 2.54 -6.48 -5.24
N ALA A 392 3.72 -5.91 -5.37
CA ALA A 392 4.23 -5.43 -6.64
C ALA A 392 5.75 -5.47 -6.63
N THR A 393 6.34 -5.42 -7.83
CA THR A 393 7.80 -5.34 -7.98
C THR A 393 8.38 -4.06 -7.38
N VAL A 394 7.59 -2.99 -7.42
CA VAL A 394 7.86 -1.67 -6.85
C VAL A 394 6.55 -1.19 -6.25
N SER A 395 6.55 -0.81 -4.98
CA SER A 395 5.37 -0.40 -4.24
C SER A 395 4.70 0.86 -4.84
N ASN A 396 5.50 1.80 -5.36
CA ASN A 396 5.00 2.98 -6.09
C ASN A 396 4.10 2.60 -7.27
N TRP A 397 4.42 1.50 -7.98
CA TRP A 397 3.59 1.02 -9.09
C TRP A 397 2.24 0.52 -8.62
N ALA A 398 2.19 -0.20 -7.49
CA ALA A 398 0.94 -0.64 -6.88
C ALA A 398 0.06 0.53 -6.44
N GLY A 399 0.63 1.61 -5.88
CA GLY A 399 -0.15 2.81 -5.51
C GLY A 399 -0.86 3.44 -6.71
N ASN A 400 -0.15 3.56 -7.84
CA ASN A 400 -0.71 4.08 -9.09
C ASN A 400 -1.70 3.10 -9.74
N ALA A 401 -1.41 1.80 -9.72
CA ALA A 401 -2.33 0.78 -10.20
C ALA A 401 -3.63 0.73 -9.38
N PHE A 402 -3.57 0.97 -8.06
CA PHE A 402 -4.75 1.10 -7.21
C PHE A 402 -5.61 2.32 -7.60
N GLU A 403 -4.98 3.47 -7.84
CA GLU A 403 -5.67 4.68 -8.33
C GLU A 403 -6.43 4.39 -9.63
N LEU A 404 -5.77 3.75 -10.60
CA LEU A 404 -6.37 3.40 -11.89
C LEU A 404 -7.44 2.31 -11.76
N ALA A 405 -7.22 1.29 -10.94
CA ALA A 405 -8.21 0.25 -10.67
C ALA A 405 -9.49 0.81 -10.04
N ALA A 406 -9.34 1.81 -9.15
CA ALA A 406 -10.48 2.52 -8.57
C ALA A 406 -11.29 3.26 -9.65
N GLU A 407 -10.65 3.90 -10.63
CA GLU A 407 -11.37 4.51 -11.75
C GLU A 407 -12.08 3.50 -12.64
N VAL A 408 -11.39 2.40 -12.99
CA VAL A 408 -11.96 1.36 -13.85
C VAL A 408 -13.22 0.77 -13.22
N LEU A 409 -13.15 0.39 -11.94
CA LEU A 409 -14.27 -0.27 -11.26
C LEU A 409 -15.42 0.71 -11.01
N LEU A 410 -15.13 1.90 -10.51
CA LEU A 410 -16.13 2.84 -9.98
C LEU A 410 -16.60 3.85 -11.03
N GLY A 411 -15.89 3.96 -12.15
CA GLY A 411 -16.05 5.04 -13.12
C GLY A 411 -15.33 6.32 -12.68
N PRO A 412 -15.29 7.34 -13.56
CA PRO A 412 -14.67 8.61 -13.26
C PRO A 412 -15.34 9.24 -12.04
N SER A 413 -14.53 9.73 -11.09
CA SER A 413 -15.09 10.50 -9.99
C SER A 413 -15.87 11.69 -10.54
N ALA A 414 -17.13 11.84 -10.12
CA ALA A 414 -17.94 13.02 -10.42
C ALA A 414 -17.27 14.32 -9.94
N ARG A 415 -16.32 14.23 -8.99
CA ARG A 415 -15.55 15.36 -8.47
C ARG A 415 -14.36 15.72 -9.35
N VAL A 416 -13.70 14.79 -10.04
CA VAL A 416 -12.51 15.09 -10.85
C VAL A 416 -12.30 14.06 -11.99
N PRO A 417 -12.67 14.37 -13.24
CA PRO A 417 -12.35 13.52 -14.39
C PRO A 417 -10.97 13.90 -14.98
N TYR A 418 -9.88 13.65 -14.24
CA TYR A 418 -8.52 14.06 -14.63
C TYR A 418 -7.63 12.93 -15.17
N LEU A 419 -7.87 11.67 -14.80
CA LEU A 419 -6.97 10.57 -15.17
C LEU A 419 -6.89 10.32 -16.69
N GLY A 420 -7.94 10.65 -17.44
CA GLY A 420 -7.92 10.65 -18.91
C GLY A 420 -7.00 11.73 -19.54
N ARG A 421 -6.57 12.73 -18.77
CA ARG A 421 -5.71 13.86 -19.19
C ARG A 421 -4.36 13.88 -18.49
N LEU A 422 -4.16 13.04 -17.48
CA LEU A 422 -2.95 13.02 -16.69
C LEU A 422 -1.81 12.39 -17.51
N ALA A 423 -0.74 13.15 -17.71
CA ALA A 423 0.55 12.59 -18.09
C ALA A 423 1.17 11.95 -16.84
N LEU A 424 0.71 10.73 -16.50
CA LEU A 424 1.02 10.09 -15.22
C LEU A 424 2.53 9.97 -15.00
N ALA A 425 3.25 9.46 -16.00
CA ALA A 425 4.70 9.35 -15.92
C ALA A 425 5.40 10.70 -15.70
N ASP A 426 4.91 11.79 -16.30
CA ASP A 426 5.49 13.12 -16.11
C ASP A 426 5.22 13.68 -14.71
N LEU A 427 4.02 13.42 -14.15
CA LEU A 427 3.72 13.74 -12.76
C LEU A 427 4.66 12.95 -11.85
N GLU A 428 4.71 11.63 -11.98
CA GLU A 428 5.53 10.77 -11.12
C GLU A 428 7.02 11.14 -11.19
N GLN A 429 7.55 11.49 -12.37
CA GLN A 429 8.93 11.99 -12.49
C GLN A 429 9.14 13.32 -11.76
N LYS A 430 8.17 14.24 -11.87
CA LYS A 430 8.22 15.53 -11.16
C LYS A 430 8.22 15.30 -9.65
N LEU A 431 7.41 14.36 -9.16
CA LEU A 431 7.35 13.99 -7.74
C LEU A 431 8.66 13.33 -7.29
N LEU A 432 9.21 12.40 -8.07
CA LEU A 432 10.50 11.76 -7.80
C LEU A 432 11.61 12.81 -7.62
N LYS A 433 11.72 13.74 -8.57
CA LYS A 433 12.71 14.82 -8.51
C LYS A 433 12.50 15.70 -7.27
N ALA A 434 11.26 15.97 -6.88
CA ALA A 434 10.97 16.78 -5.70
C ALA A 434 11.38 16.07 -4.40
N ILE A 435 11.11 14.76 -4.27
CA ILE A 435 11.46 14.00 -3.06
C ILE A 435 12.96 13.76 -2.93
N MET A 436 13.68 13.60 -4.05
CA MET A 436 15.14 13.48 -4.05
C MET A 436 15.84 14.82 -3.82
N ALA A 437 15.19 15.94 -4.20
CA ALA A 437 15.71 17.29 -3.98
C ALA A 437 15.30 17.89 -2.62
N SER A 438 14.53 17.19 -1.79
CA SER A 438 14.11 17.73 -0.50
C SER A 438 15.31 18.00 0.41
N PRO A 439 15.30 19.07 1.22
CA PRO A 439 16.32 19.27 2.25
C PRO A 439 16.39 18.06 3.18
N PHE A 440 17.58 17.75 3.69
CA PHE A 440 17.82 16.56 4.51
C PHE A 440 16.74 16.38 5.60
N PRO A 441 16.14 15.18 5.71
CA PRO A 441 16.36 13.98 4.90
C PRO A 441 15.79 14.09 3.47
N SER A 442 16.54 13.59 2.49
CA SER A 442 16.11 13.43 1.10
C SER A 442 15.83 11.96 0.77
N ALA A 443 15.01 11.71 -0.25
CA ALA A 443 14.86 10.37 -0.80
C ALA A 443 16.10 9.95 -1.59
N VAL A 444 16.41 8.66 -1.55
CA VAL A 444 17.43 8.01 -2.38
C VAL A 444 16.91 6.69 -2.92
N ASP A 445 17.54 6.15 -3.95
CA ASP A 445 17.26 4.78 -4.37
C ASP A 445 17.58 3.78 -3.24
N GLY A 446 16.64 2.87 -2.96
CA GLY A 446 16.75 1.89 -1.86
C GLY A 446 17.81 0.81 -2.09
N LYS A 447 18.17 0.53 -3.35
CA LYS A 447 19.18 -0.47 -3.72
C LYS A 447 20.56 0.15 -3.92
N TYR A 448 20.61 1.29 -4.61
CA TYR A 448 21.83 1.99 -5.00
C TYR A 448 21.70 3.50 -4.76
N PRO A 449 21.93 4.00 -3.53
CA PRO A 449 21.64 5.38 -3.13
C PRO A 449 22.27 6.49 -3.99
N GLU A 450 23.34 6.16 -4.71
CA GLU A 450 24.03 7.03 -5.66
C GLU A 450 23.29 7.24 -6.99
N LEU A 451 22.29 6.40 -7.31
CA LEU A 451 21.56 6.50 -8.57
C LEU A 451 20.62 7.71 -8.55
N PRO A 452 20.71 8.60 -9.55
CA PRO A 452 19.76 9.68 -9.72
C PRO A 452 18.52 9.21 -10.47
N ASP A 453 17.36 9.84 -10.20
CA ASP A 453 16.12 9.61 -10.95
C ASP A 453 15.79 8.11 -11.09
N SER A 454 15.84 7.39 -9.97
CA SER A 454 15.64 5.95 -9.90
C SER A 454 14.86 5.52 -8.66
N VAL A 455 14.27 4.33 -8.76
CA VAL A 455 13.62 3.62 -7.67
C VAL A 455 14.05 2.15 -7.77
N ASP A 456 14.43 1.54 -6.66
CA ASP A 456 14.81 0.12 -6.59
C ASP A 456 15.91 -0.35 -7.56
N GLY A 457 16.84 0.54 -7.85
CA GLY A 457 17.92 0.31 -8.80
C GLY A 457 17.49 0.40 -10.25
N MET A 458 16.26 0.84 -10.53
CA MET A 458 15.70 0.99 -11.87
C MET A 458 15.60 2.47 -12.25
N SER A 459 16.12 2.81 -13.43
CA SER A 459 16.04 4.19 -13.94
C SER A 459 14.62 4.57 -14.29
N PHE A 460 14.21 5.80 -13.94
CA PHE A 460 12.87 6.32 -14.23
C PHE A 460 12.52 6.22 -15.73
N GLU A 461 13.38 6.77 -16.60
CA GLU A 461 13.11 6.84 -18.04
C GLU A 461 13.09 5.46 -18.72
N ALA A 462 13.98 4.56 -18.30
CA ALA A 462 14.10 3.25 -18.94
C ALA A 462 13.05 2.25 -18.46
N CYS A 463 12.64 2.32 -17.19
CA CYS A 463 11.81 1.29 -16.55
C CYS A 463 10.46 1.83 -16.07
N HIS A 464 10.44 2.88 -15.23
CA HIS A 464 9.21 3.33 -14.58
C HIS A 464 8.25 4.04 -15.54
N ARG A 465 8.76 4.92 -16.44
CA ARG A 465 7.92 5.61 -17.43
C ARG A 465 7.18 4.64 -18.34
N PRO A 466 7.84 3.68 -19.03
CA PRO A 466 7.14 2.70 -19.86
C PRO A 466 6.06 1.92 -19.11
N LEU A 467 6.29 1.62 -17.82
CA LEU A 467 5.27 0.95 -17.03
C LEU A 467 4.08 1.88 -16.70
N TYR A 468 4.31 3.12 -16.27
CA TYR A 468 3.22 4.06 -16.02
C TYR A 468 2.39 4.31 -17.28
N ASP A 469 3.03 4.44 -18.44
CA ASP A 469 2.36 4.56 -19.73
C ASP A 469 1.51 3.32 -20.04
N LEU A 470 2.03 2.12 -19.78
CA LEU A 470 1.29 0.86 -19.90
C LEU A 470 0.08 0.81 -18.95
N LEU A 471 0.24 1.18 -17.68
CA LEU A 471 -0.87 1.18 -16.72
C LEU A 471 -2.00 2.11 -17.18
N VAL A 472 -1.66 3.29 -17.71
CA VAL A 472 -2.63 4.22 -18.28
C VAL A 472 -3.30 3.64 -19.53
N GLU A 473 -2.54 3.02 -20.43
CA GLU A 473 -3.08 2.35 -21.62
C GLU A 473 -4.09 1.25 -21.24
N LEU A 474 -3.72 0.38 -20.30
CA LEU A 474 -4.58 -0.70 -19.79
C LEU A 474 -5.85 -0.16 -19.16
N SER A 475 -5.76 0.90 -18.34
CA SER A 475 -6.95 1.48 -17.69
C SER A 475 -7.98 2.07 -18.66
N ARG A 476 -7.61 2.27 -19.93
CA ARG A 476 -8.45 2.85 -20.99
C ARG A 476 -9.02 1.80 -21.95
N SER A 477 -8.51 0.56 -21.91
CA SER A 477 -9.04 -0.58 -22.67
C SER A 477 -10.24 -1.18 -21.95
#